data_AF-A0A7J4AXH2-F1
#
_entry.id   AF-A0A7J4AXH2-F1
#
_cell.length_a   1.000
_cell.length_b   1.000
_cell.length_c   1.000
_cell.angle_alpha   90.00
_cell.angle_beta   90.00
_cell.angle_gamma   90.00
#
_symmetry.space_group_name_H-M   'P 1'
#
loop_
_entity.id
_entity.type
_entity.pdbx_description
1 polymer ?
#
loop_
_entity_poly.entity_id
_entity_poly.type
_entity_poly.pdbx_seq_one_letter_code
_entity_poly.pdbx_strand_id
1 'polypeptide(L)'
;MSWIGMVKKTLKPFNVSIETSRGGNPVVKPLDYPNLSIIFFVRRMQFSFEMKFEAVCVLDISEEKVSGKDLTSILMRMLAESVELEAKGVLRKRIELRRWSELAQLSKIFRLPEGGGLITFLEKSNVETVLEKGAFELIEVFPKLMPDEILEYYFVSSGRYLVFDRMVKDYMESPQKLSWIIRLHSMYGFPGGSRISKSYSSIIRLSEKIEEFTNTSLVT
;
A
#
# COMPACT_ATOMS: atom_id res chain seq x y z
N MET A 1 -27.43 1.35 4.26
CA MET A 1 -26.40 2.40 4.04
C MET A 1 -25.36 1.83 3.08
N SER A 2 -24.97 2.53 2.02
CA SER A 2 -23.92 2.06 1.10
C SER A 2 -22.55 2.04 1.80
N TRP A 3 -21.61 1.20 1.33
CA TRP A 3 -20.26 1.17 1.91
C TRP A 3 -19.53 2.51 1.75
N ILE A 4 -19.75 3.23 0.64
CA ILE A 4 -19.24 4.59 0.42
C ILE A 4 -19.77 5.54 1.50
N GLY A 5 -21.08 5.48 1.79
CA GLY A 5 -21.69 6.27 2.86
C GLY A 5 -21.15 5.89 4.25
N MET A 6 -20.84 4.61 4.48
CA MET A 6 -20.22 4.13 5.71
C MET A 6 -18.81 4.72 5.89
N VAL A 7 -17.99 4.73 4.84
CA VAL A 7 -16.64 5.35 4.88
C VAL A 7 -16.76 6.83 5.20
N LYS A 8 -17.60 7.58 4.47
CA LYS A 8 -17.81 9.02 4.71
C LYS A 8 -18.27 9.32 6.14
N LYS A 9 -19.25 8.57 6.66
CA LYS A 9 -19.75 8.73 8.02
C LYS A 9 -18.70 8.40 9.07
N THR A 10 -17.99 7.29 8.88
CA THR A 10 -17.00 6.78 9.85
C THR A 10 -15.80 7.70 9.95
N LEU A 11 -15.35 8.25 8.83
CA LEU A 11 -14.15 9.08 8.78
C LEU A 11 -14.42 10.58 9.00
N LYS A 12 -15.70 10.99 9.10
CA LYS A 12 -16.10 12.38 9.41
C LYS A 12 -15.42 12.98 10.67
N PRO A 13 -15.18 12.22 11.76
CA PRO A 13 -14.50 12.76 12.94
C PRO A 13 -12.99 12.97 12.75
N PHE A 14 -12.40 12.44 11.67
CA PHE A 14 -10.98 12.59 11.37
C PHE A 14 -10.76 13.84 10.50
N ASN A 15 -9.59 14.45 10.60
CA ASN A 15 -9.20 15.62 9.82
C ASN A 15 -8.81 15.22 8.39
N VAL A 16 -9.81 14.91 7.56
CA VAL A 16 -9.62 14.34 6.22
C VAL A 16 -10.50 15.03 5.18
N SER A 17 -10.03 15.09 3.93
CA SER A 17 -10.90 15.31 2.77
C SER A 17 -11.28 13.97 2.14
N ILE A 18 -12.53 13.85 1.68
CA ILE A 18 -13.04 12.63 1.05
C ILE A 18 -13.65 12.98 -0.31
N GLU A 19 -12.97 12.56 -1.36
CA GLU A 19 -13.39 12.67 -2.74
C GLU A 19 -13.95 11.33 -3.23
N THR A 20 -14.47 11.31 -4.46
CA THR A 20 -14.91 10.08 -5.12
C THR A 20 -14.14 9.93 -6.42
N SER A 21 -13.47 8.79 -6.59
CA SER A 21 -12.70 8.49 -7.78
C SER A 21 -13.59 8.30 -9.01
N ARG A 22 -12.97 8.22 -10.19
CA ARG A 22 -13.70 7.92 -11.44
C ARG A 22 -14.42 6.57 -11.38
N GLY A 23 -13.87 5.60 -10.65
CA GLY A 23 -14.49 4.30 -10.40
C GLY A 23 -15.59 4.30 -9.32
N GLY A 24 -15.90 5.45 -8.72
CA GLY A 24 -16.90 5.57 -7.66
C GLY A 24 -16.40 5.20 -6.26
N ASN A 25 -15.09 5.01 -6.07
CA ASN A 25 -14.49 4.65 -4.79
C ASN A 25 -14.16 5.90 -3.97
N PRO A 26 -14.32 5.91 -2.64
CA PRO A 26 -13.92 7.04 -1.81
C PRO A 26 -12.40 7.11 -1.72
N VAL A 27 -11.87 8.27 -2.08
CA VAL A 27 -10.47 8.64 -1.94
C VAL A 27 -10.37 9.57 -0.74
N VAL A 28 -9.61 9.15 0.28
CA VAL A 28 -9.45 9.84 1.54
C VAL A 28 -8.03 10.41 1.60
N LYS A 29 -7.93 11.72 1.79
CA LYS A 29 -6.65 12.42 1.95
C LYS A 29 -6.60 13.01 3.37
N PRO A 30 -5.73 12.50 4.26
CA PRO A 30 -5.51 13.11 5.56
C PRO A 30 -4.91 14.49 5.40
N LEU A 31 -5.53 15.50 6.00
CA LEU A 31 -5.08 16.89 5.85
C LEU A 31 -3.75 17.13 6.60
N ASP A 32 -3.54 16.40 7.70
CA ASP A 32 -2.30 16.44 8.47
C ASP A 32 -1.17 15.60 7.83
N TYR A 33 -1.47 14.83 6.78
CA TYR A 33 -0.51 13.99 6.08
C TYR A 33 -0.66 14.10 4.54
N PRO A 34 -0.20 15.22 3.95
CA PRO A 34 -0.54 15.59 2.57
C PRO A 34 0.04 14.65 1.51
N ASN A 35 1.11 13.93 1.82
CA ASN A 35 1.74 12.95 0.92
C ASN A 35 0.98 11.63 0.84
N LEU A 36 -0.08 11.45 1.66
CA LEU A 36 -0.81 10.20 1.76
C LEU A 36 -2.20 10.30 1.13
N SER A 37 -2.49 9.41 0.19
CA SER A 37 -3.83 9.19 -0.34
C SER A 37 -4.29 7.77 -0.03
N ILE A 38 -5.53 7.58 0.40
CA ILE A 38 -6.09 6.27 0.76
C ILE A 38 -7.37 6.02 -0.03
N ILE A 39 -7.37 5.01 -0.89
CA ILE A 39 -8.52 4.59 -1.67
C ILE A 39 -9.09 3.32 -1.05
N PHE A 40 -10.38 3.36 -0.72
CA PHE A 40 -11.08 2.17 -0.21
C PHE A 40 -11.84 1.49 -1.33
N PHE A 41 -11.76 0.16 -1.37
CA PHE A 41 -12.45 -0.66 -2.36
C PHE A 41 -13.27 -1.74 -1.68
N VAL A 42 -14.41 -2.04 -2.29
CA VAL A 42 -15.20 -3.22 -1.99
C VAL A 42 -15.45 -3.94 -3.31
N ARG A 43 -14.81 -5.10 -3.49
CA ARG A 43 -14.93 -5.89 -4.72
C ARG A 43 -15.44 -7.29 -4.44
N ARG A 44 -16.17 -7.86 -5.39
CA ARG A 44 -16.60 -9.25 -5.34
C ARG A 44 -15.48 -10.14 -5.85
N MET A 45 -15.15 -11.20 -5.11
CA MET A 45 -14.11 -12.14 -5.54
C MET A 45 -14.60 -12.97 -6.73
N GLN A 46 -13.72 -13.20 -7.71
CA GLN A 46 -14.02 -14.08 -8.83
C GLN A 46 -14.31 -15.48 -8.28
N PHE A 47 -15.47 -16.04 -8.62
CA PHE A 47 -15.97 -17.34 -8.13
C PHE A 47 -16.45 -17.41 -6.67
N SER A 48 -16.64 -16.28 -5.98
CA SER A 48 -17.30 -16.25 -4.66
C SER A 48 -18.43 -15.22 -4.60
N PHE A 49 -19.40 -15.44 -3.71
CA PHE A 49 -20.40 -14.43 -3.32
C PHE A 49 -19.84 -13.45 -2.28
N GLU A 50 -18.64 -13.70 -1.76
CA GLU A 50 -18.05 -12.88 -0.73
C GLU A 50 -17.43 -11.60 -1.31
N MET A 51 -17.59 -10.54 -0.53
CA MET A 51 -17.01 -9.24 -0.80
C MET A 51 -15.67 -9.14 -0.07
N LYS A 52 -14.64 -8.68 -0.77
CA LYS A 52 -13.34 -8.35 -0.19
C LYS A 52 -13.24 -6.84 -0.01
N PHE A 53 -12.86 -6.42 1.18
CA PHE A 53 -12.55 -5.03 1.49
C PHE A 53 -11.05 -4.83 1.41
N GLU A 54 -10.64 -3.86 0.61
CA GLU A 54 -9.23 -3.49 0.44
C GLU A 54 -9.08 -1.99 0.68
N ALA A 55 -7.99 -1.59 1.34
CA ALA A 55 -7.56 -0.21 1.40
C ALA A 55 -6.20 -0.12 0.71
N VAL A 56 -6.10 0.73 -0.29
CA VAL A 56 -4.84 0.98 -1.00
C VAL A 56 -4.44 2.40 -0.69
N CYS A 57 -3.21 2.55 -0.24
CA CYS A 57 -2.65 3.81 0.18
C CYS A 57 -1.48 4.12 -0.74
N VAL A 58 -1.32 5.38 -1.09
CA VAL A 58 -0.17 5.89 -1.81
C VAL A 58 0.47 6.93 -0.92
N LEU A 59 1.73 6.70 -0.57
CA LEU A 59 2.60 7.62 0.13
C LEU A 59 3.62 8.19 -0.86
N ASP A 60 3.40 9.42 -1.30
CA ASP A 60 4.27 10.11 -2.24
C ASP A 60 5.60 10.51 -1.60
N ILE A 61 6.69 10.36 -2.36
CA ILE A 61 7.97 10.97 -1.99
C ILE A 61 7.95 12.39 -2.52
N SER A 62 8.23 13.38 -1.67
CA SER A 62 8.30 14.78 -2.09
C SER A 62 9.31 14.97 -3.23
N GLU A 63 8.90 15.66 -4.30
CA GLU A 63 9.76 15.98 -5.46
C GLU A 63 11.06 16.68 -5.03
N GLU A 64 10.97 17.53 -4.00
CA GLU A 64 12.13 18.23 -3.43
C GLU A 64 13.18 17.26 -2.89
N LYS A 65 12.76 16.11 -2.35
CA LYS A 65 13.67 15.11 -1.78
C LYS A 65 14.40 14.33 -2.87
N VAL A 66 13.75 14.09 -4.02
CA VAL A 66 14.33 13.33 -5.12
C VAL A 66 14.99 14.19 -6.19
N SER A 67 14.85 15.52 -6.11
CA SER A 67 15.45 16.46 -7.04
C SER A 67 16.98 16.34 -7.06
N GLY A 68 17.55 16.19 -8.26
CA GLY A 68 19.00 16.04 -8.46
C GLY A 68 19.57 14.67 -8.04
N LYS A 69 18.72 13.71 -7.64
CA LYS A 69 19.13 12.34 -7.31
C LYS A 69 19.03 11.41 -8.53
N ASP A 70 19.75 10.29 -8.50
CA ASP A 70 19.58 9.22 -9.47
C ASP A 70 18.30 8.42 -9.18
N LEU A 71 17.22 8.78 -9.88
CA LEU A 71 15.91 8.16 -9.75
C LEU A 71 15.92 6.65 -10.05
N THR A 72 16.80 6.20 -10.95
CA THR A 72 16.90 4.77 -11.30
C THR A 72 17.49 3.98 -10.13
N SER A 73 18.51 4.52 -9.48
CA SER A 73 19.12 3.88 -8.29
C SER A 73 18.18 3.88 -7.09
N ILE A 74 17.50 5.01 -6.81
CA ILE A 74 16.49 5.11 -5.75
C ILE A 74 15.41 4.06 -5.96
N LEU A 75 14.91 3.96 -7.19
CA LEU A 75 13.95 2.95 -7.55
C LEU A 75 14.48 1.54 -7.30
N MET A 76 15.63 1.18 -7.88
CA MET A 76 16.14 -0.19 -7.76
C MET A 76 16.24 -0.61 -6.30
N ARG A 77 16.56 0.35 -5.42
CA ARG A 77 16.50 0.18 -3.98
C ARG A 77 15.07 0.03 -3.44
N MET A 78 14.12 0.88 -3.81
CA MET A 78 12.70 0.74 -3.40
C MET A 78 12.09 -0.61 -3.82
N LEU A 79 12.37 -1.11 -5.03
CA LEU A 79 11.95 -2.44 -5.47
C LEU A 79 12.58 -3.54 -4.63
N ALA A 80 13.88 -3.43 -4.33
CA ALA A 80 14.57 -4.38 -3.46
C ALA A 80 14.03 -4.39 -2.02
N GLU A 81 13.53 -3.25 -1.55
CA GLU A 81 12.92 -3.06 -0.23
C GLU A 81 11.41 -3.31 -0.20
N SER A 82 10.81 -3.85 -1.27
CA SER A 82 9.38 -4.20 -1.29
C SER A 82 9.09 -5.45 -0.45
N VAL A 83 8.03 -5.39 0.37
CA VAL A 83 7.75 -6.40 1.41
C VAL A 83 6.27 -6.76 1.49
N GLU A 84 6.02 -8.00 1.92
CA GLU A 84 4.72 -8.52 2.34
C GLU A 84 4.73 -8.70 3.85
N LEU A 85 3.68 -8.25 4.54
CA LEU A 85 3.45 -8.44 5.96
C LEU A 85 2.16 -9.23 6.16
N GLU A 86 2.28 -10.50 6.54
CA GLU A 86 1.15 -11.41 6.74
C GLU A 86 0.83 -11.53 8.24
N ALA A 87 -0.38 -11.18 8.66
CA ALA A 87 -0.85 -11.43 10.03
C ALA A 87 -1.45 -12.85 10.10
N LYS A 88 -0.70 -13.82 10.61
CA LYS A 88 -1.15 -15.23 10.65
C LYS A 88 -2.01 -15.56 11.87
N GLY A 89 -3.05 -16.36 11.63
CA GLY A 89 -3.82 -17.12 12.63
C GLY A 89 -5.14 -16.49 13.09
N VAL A 90 -6.01 -17.31 13.71
CA VAL A 90 -7.38 -16.97 14.18
C VAL A 90 -7.42 -15.77 15.16
N LEU A 91 -6.26 -15.36 15.67
CA LEU A 91 -6.06 -14.25 16.62
C LEU A 91 -4.87 -13.33 16.25
N ARG A 92 -4.36 -13.35 15.00
CA ARG A 92 -3.23 -12.53 14.53
C ARG A 92 -1.96 -12.61 15.40
N LYS A 93 -1.57 -13.82 15.80
CA LYS A 93 -0.52 -14.00 16.82
C LYS A 93 0.91 -13.83 16.33
N ARG A 94 1.12 -13.73 15.01
CA ARG A 94 2.46 -13.58 14.44
C ARG A 94 2.40 -12.84 13.12
N ILE A 95 3.35 -11.93 12.92
CA ILE A 95 3.54 -11.24 11.65
C ILE A 95 4.72 -11.92 10.95
N GLU A 96 4.50 -12.27 9.68
CA GLU A 96 5.57 -12.77 8.83
C GLU A 96 5.92 -11.69 7.80
N LEU A 97 7.20 -11.32 7.77
CA LEU A 97 7.74 -10.37 6.82
C LEU A 97 8.46 -11.17 5.72
N ARG A 98 8.02 -10.96 4.47
CA ARG A 98 8.66 -11.58 3.30
C ARG A 98 9.05 -10.52 2.30
N ARG A 99 10.13 -10.76 1.55
CA ARG A 99 10.49 -9.86 0.46
C ARG A 99 9.76 -10.27 -0.81
N TRP A 100 9.29 -9.29 -1.57
CA TRP A 100 8.77 -9.56 -2.91
C TRP A 100 9.87 -10.03 -3.86
N SER A 101 11.13 -9.66 -3.62
CA SER A 101 12.27 -10.16 -4.41
C SER A 101 12.57 -11.65 -4.23
N GLU A 102 12.06 -12.28 -3.16
CA GLU A 102 12.11 -13.73 -2.95
C GLU A 102 11.06 -14.47 -3.80
N LEU A 103 10.04 -13.78 -4.29
CA LEU A 103 9.20 -14.26 -5.39
C LEU A 103 10.02 -14.12 -6.67
N ALA A 104 10.64 -15.22 -7.10
CA ALA A 104 11.65 -15.36 -8.15
C ALA A 104 11.35 -14.75 -9.55
N GLN A 105 10.27 -14.00 -9.74
CA GLN A 105 9.90 -13.40 -11.02
C GLN A 105 10.60 -12.06 -11.28
N LEU A 106 10.73 -11.16 -10.29
CA LEU A 106 11.35 -9.84 -10.50
C LEU A 106 12.86 -9.93 -10.72
N SER A 107 13.53 -10.85 -10.01
CA SER A 107 14.97 -11.11 -10.13
C SER A 107 15.38 -11.72 -11.49
N LYS A 108 14.42 -12.28 -12.25
CA LYS A 108 14.63 -12.78 -13.61
C LYS A 108 14.63 -11.66 -14.66
N ILE A 109 13.98 -10.54 -14.36
CA ILE A 109 13.87 -9.42 -15.30
C ILE A 109 15.03 -8.44 -15.07
N PHE A 110 15.40 -8.18 -13.81
CA PHE A 110 16.50 -7.29 -13.46
C PHE A 110 17.27 -7.79 -12.24
N ARG A 111 18.57 -7.48 -12.17
CA ARG A 111 19.39 -7.74 -10.98
C ARG A 111 19.14 -6.65 -9.94
N LEU A 112 18.21 -6.91 -9.02
CA LEU A 112 17.96 -6.03 -7.88
C LEU A 112 19.16 -6.05 -6.90
N PRO A 113 19.50 -4.93 -6.25
CA PRO A 113 20.45 -4.95 -5.14
C PRO A 113 19.89 -5.78 -3.97
N GLU A 114 20.76 -6.17 -3.03
CA GLU A 114 20.28 -6.79 -1.79
C GLU A 114 19.43 -5.81 -0.98
N GLY A 115 18.16 -6.16 -0.76
CA GLY A 115 17.24 -5.43 0.12
C GLY A 115 17.32 -5.90 1.57
N GLY A 116 16.37 -5.47 2.40
CA GLY A 116 16.21 -5.92 3.79
C GLY A 116 16.28 -4.84 4.85
N GLY A 117 16.66 -3.62 4.45
CA GLY A 117 16.66 -2.47 5.33
C GLY A 117 15.27 -2.18 5.87
N LEU A 118 14.24 -2.24 5.01
CA LEU A 118 12.87 -1.95 5.41
C LEU A 118 12.33 -3.00 6.40
N ILE A 119 12.56 -4.30 6.14
CA ILE A 119 12.17 -5.37 7.08
C ILE A 119 12.79 -5.12 8.45
N THR A 120 14.11 -4.96 8.50
CA THR A 120 14.84 -4.73 9.75
C THR A 120 14.35 -3.47 10.47
N PHE A 121 14.05 -2.41 9.71
CA PHE A 121 13.54 -1.16 10.24
C PHE A 121 12.14 -1.31 10.84
N LEU A 122 11.24 -2.02 10.15
CA LEU A 122 9.86 -2.24 10.61
C LEU A 122 9.81 -3.13 11.87
N GLU A 123 10.66 -4.15 11.95
CA GLU A 123 10.82 -4.99 13.15
C GLU A 123 11.25 -4.14 14.36
N LYS A 124 12.25 -3.27 14.19
CA LYS A 124 12.73 -2.35 15.26
C LYS A 124 11.71 -1.28 15.63
N SER A 125 10.84 -0.91 14.71
CA SER A 125 9.84 0.15 14.89
C SER A 125 8.57 -0.30 15.63
N ASN A 126 8.56 -1.53 16.17
CA ASN A 126 7.39 -2.12 16.84
C ASN A 126 6.14 -2.12 15.94
N VAL A 127 6.31 -2.40 14.65
CA VAL A 127 5.19 -2.43 13.69
C VAL A 127 4.11 -3.41 14.13
N GLU A 128 4.47 -4.47 14.87
CA GLU A 128 3.53 -5.47 15.36
C GLU A 128 2.38 -4.84 16.16
N THR A 129 2.65 -3.87 17.02
CA THR A 129 1.62 -3.17 17.79
C THR A 129 0.70 -2.33 16.90
N VAL A 130 1.22 -1.80 15.78
CA VAL A 130 0.39 -1.12 14.76
C VAL A 130 -0.55 -2.14 14.12
N LEU A 131 -0.04 -3.33 13.79
CA LEU A 131 -0.82 -4.34 13.07
C LEU A 131 -1.85 -5.08 13.94
N GLU A 132 -1.53 -5.37 15.21
CA GLU A 132 -2.46 -5.97 16.18
C GLU A 132 -3.72 -5.11 16.37
N LYS A 133 -3.56 -3.79 16.37
CA LYS A 133 -4.66 -2.83 16.53
C LYS A 133 -5.46 -2.61 15.25
N GLY A 134 -4.95 -3.09 14.12
CA GLY A 134 -5.56 -2.96 12.81
C GLY A 134 -6.74 -3.88 12.59
N ALA A 135 -7.20 -3.98 11.34
CA ALA A 135 -8.33 -4.82 10.97
C ALA A 135 -8.13 -5.59 9.65
N PHE A 136 -6.87 -5.88 9.30
CA PHE A 136 -6.44 -6.56 8.09
C PHE A 136 -5.74 -7.90 8.40
N GLU A 137 -5.62 -8.74 7.38
CA GLU A 137 -4.95 -10.04 7.42
C GLU A 137 -3.61 -10.02 6.65
N LEU A 138 -3.49 -9.18 5.63
CA LEU A 138 -2.29 -9.05 4.80
C LEU A 138 -2.03 -7.57 4.47
N ILE A 139 -0.77 -7.17 4.49
CA ILE A 139 -0.30 -5.89 3.97
C ILE A 139 0.78 -6.14 2.91
N GLU A 140 0.69 -5.44 1.78
CA GLU A 140 1.74 -5.41 0.77
C GLU A 140 2.29 -3.98 0.69
N VAL A 141 3.61 -3.82 0.66
CA VAL A 141 4.30 -2.53 0.56
C VAL A 141 5.27 -2.57 -0.62
N PHE A 142 5.03 -1.75 -1.63
CA PHE A 142 5.79 -1.76 -2.90
C PHE A 142 5.75 -0.37 -3.55
N PRO A 143 6.68 0.01 -4.44
CA PRO A 143 6.63 1.31 -5.09
C PRO A 143 5.43 1.46 -6.04
N LYS A 144 4.88 2.68 -6.15
CA LYS A 144 3.83 3.06 -7.11
C LYS A 144 4.41 3.20 -8.50
N LEU A 145 3.95 2.34 -9.41
CA LEU A 145 4.34 2.38 -10.82
C LEU A 145 3.16 2.75 -11.73
N MET A 146 1.96 2.83 -11.15
CA MET A 146 0.69 2.92 -11.86
C MET A 146 -0.01 4.24 -11.49
N PRO A 147 -0.50 5.02 -12.47
CA PRO A 147 -1.46 6.08 -12.20
C PRO A 147 -2.66 5.55 -11.42
N ASP A 148 -3.24 6.35 -10.52
CA ASP A 148 -4.31 5.89 -9.64
C ASP A 148 -5.50 5.35 -10.43
N GLU A 149 -5.83 5.93 -11.59
CA GLU A 149 -6.92 5.47 -12.43
C GLU A 149 -6.69 4.06 -12.99
N ILE A 150 -5.45 3.74 -13.36
CA ILE A 150 -5.08 2.41 -13.86
C ILE A 150 -5.02 1.44 -12.68
N LEU A 151 -4.62 1.90 -11.50
CA LEU A 151 -4.52 1.11 -10.26
C LEU A 151 -5.89 0.69 -9.76
N GLU A 152 -6.81 1.64 -9.74
CA GLU A 152 -8.23 1.37 -9.50
C GLU A 152 -8.75 0.34 -10.51
N TYR A 153 -8.47 0.52 -11.80
CA TYR A 153 -8.91 -0.43 -12.82
C TYR A 153 -8.30 -1.82 -12.62
N TYR A 154 -7.01 -1.91 -12.30
CA TYR A 154 -6.28 -3.15 -12.04
C TYR A 154 -6.90 -3.92 -10.87
N PHE A 155 -7.26 -3.24 -9.77
CA PHE A 155 -7.84 -3.91 -8.61
C PHE A 155 -9.29 -4.33 -8.81
N VAL A 156 -10.06 -3.56 -9.57
CA VAL A 156 -11.47 -3.85 -9.86
C VAL A 156 -11.62 -4.92 -10.95
N SER A 157 -10.65 -5.06 -11.85
CA SER A 157 -10.67 -6.04 -12.94
C SER A 157 -10.04 -7.36 -12.51
N SER A 158 -10.77 -8.47 -12.61
CA SER A 158 -10.26 -9.79 -12.24
C SER A 158 -9.20 -10.30 -13.23
N GLY A 159 -8.02 -10.72 -12.73
CA GLY A 159 -7.17 -11.70 -13.41
C GLY A 159 -6.02 -11.19 -14.30
N ARG A 160 -5.37 -10.06 -14.00
CA ARG A 160 -4.27 -9.55 -14.86
C ARG A 160 -2.89 -9.48 -14.20
N TYR A 161 -2.29 -10.63 -13.90
CA TYR A 161 -0.88 -10.72 -13.51
C TYR A 161 0.08 -10.17 -14.57
N LEU A 162 -0.26 -10.29 -15.87
CA LEU A 162 0.54 -9.78 -17.00
C LEU A 162 0.71 -8.25 -17.03
N VAL A 163 -0.18 -7.50 -16.38
CA VAL A 163 -0.07 -6.03 -16.32
C VAL A 163 1.06 -5.61 -15.40
N PHE A 164 1.35 -6.41 -14.36
CA PHE A 164 2.38 -6.08 -13.38
C PHE A 164 3.79 -6.10 -13.98
N ASP A 165 4.15 -7.18 -14.71
CA ASP A 165 5.50 -7.33 -15.28
C ASP A 165 5.83 -6.25 -16.31
N ARG A 166 4.89 -5.97 -17.22
CA ARG A 166 5.06 -4.91 -18.22
C ARG A 166 5.21 -3.56 -17.54
N MET A 167 4.47 -3.33 -16.48
CA MET A 167 4.53 -2.08 -15.76
C MET A 167 5.82 -1.90 -14.99
N VAL A 168 6.30 -2.93 -14.30
CA VAL A 168 7.62 -2.91 -13.67
C VAL A 168 8.68 -2.59 -14.71
N LYS A 169 8.59 -3.19 -15.90
CA LYS A 169 9.52 -2.92 -17.01
C LYS A 169 9.44 -1.48 -17.51
N ASP A 170 8.27 -0.99 -17.91
CA ASP A 170 8.08 0.37 -18.44
C ASP A 170 8.56 1.42 -17.42
N TYR A 171 8.36 1.12 -16.14
CA TYR A 171 8.72 1.98 -15.03
C TYR A 171 10.23 1.95 -14.71
N MET A 172 10.91 0.81 -14.88
CA MET A 172 12.38 0.73 -14.88
C MET A 172 13.01 1.53 -16.02
N GLU A 173 12.31 1.65 -17.14
CA GLU A 173 12.72 2.46 -18.30
C GLU A 173 12.36 3.95 -18.15
N SER A 174 11.51 4.32 -17.17
CA SER A 174 11.01 5.69 -16.96
C SER A 174 10.59 5.95 -15.49
N PRO A 175 11.55 6.19 -14.57
CA PRO A 175 11.33 6.16 -13.11
C PRO A 175 10.72 7.43 -12.51
N GLN A 176 10.11 8.34 -13.29
CA GLN A 176 9.89 9.72 -12.85
C GLN A 176 8.73 9.93 -11.85
N LYS A 177 8.05 8.86 -11.41
CA LYS A 177 6.85 8.93 -10.55
C LYS A 177 6.90 7.90 -9.44
N LEU A 178 7.69 8.18 -8.41
CA LEU A 178 8.04 7.23 -7.36
C LEU A 178 7.36 7.54 -6.02
N SER A 179 6.50 6.63 -5.60
CA SER A 179 5.79 6.67 -4.31
C SER A 179 5.78 5.28 -3.69
N TRP A 180 5.39 5.11 -2.43
CA TRP A 180 5.11 3.82 -1.83
C TRP A 180 3.61 3.51 -1.88
N ILE A 181 3.24 2.38 -2.48
CA ILE A 181 1.92 1.78 -2.32
C ILE A 181 1.93 0.89 -1.09
N ILE A 182 0.93 1.08 -0.25
CA ILE A 182 0.63 0.24 0.90
C ILE A 182 -0.77 -0.34 0.67
N ARG A 183 -0.90 -1.65 0.56
CA ARG A 183 -2.16 -2.32 0.29
C ARG A 183 -2.55 -3.21 1.45
N LEU A 184 -3.69 -2.91 2.08
CA LEU A 184 -4.23 -3.65 3.21
C LEU A 184 -5.40 -4.51 2.75
N HIS A 185 -5.36 -5.78 3.14
CA HIS A 185 -6.36 -6.78 2.83
C HIS A 185 -7.21 -7.12 4.04
N SER A 186 -8.52 -6.95 3.91
CA SER A 186 -9.50 -7.55 4.82
C SER A 186 -10.28 -8.61 4.04
N MET A 187 -10.07 -9.86 4.41
CA MET A 187 -10.74 -10.98 3.77
C MET A 187 -12.19 -11.04 4.25
N TYR A 188 -13.13 -10.97 3.31
CA TYR A 188 -14.56 -11.20 3.48
C TYR A 188 -15.37 -10.15 4.26
N GLY A 189 -16.61 -9.96 3.80
CA GLY A 189 -17.65 -9.16 4.44
C GLY A 189 -17.64 -7.67 4.09
N PHE A 190 -18.77 -7.01 4.32
CA PHE A 190 -18.86 -5.55 4.27
C PHE A 190 -18.22 -4.94 5.52
N PRO A 191 -17.33 -3.95 5.39
CA PRO A 191 -16.63 -3.39 6.54
C PRO A 191 -17.59 -2.56 7.41
N GLY A 192 -17.64 -2.86 8.71
CA GLY A 192 -18.27 -1.98 9.69
C GLY A 192 -17.40 -0.76 9.99
N GLY A 193 -18.00 0.30 10.57
CA GLY A 193 -17.29 1.53 10.90
C GLY A 193 -16.04 1.32 11.77
N SER A 194 -16.09 0.41 12.76
CA SER A 194 -14.90 0.08 13.56
C SER A 194 -13.75 -0.50 12.72
N ARG A 195 -14.04 -1.34 11.73
CA ARG A 195 -13.04 -1.92 10.82
C ARG A 195 -12.41 -0.81 9.97
N ILE A 196 -13.21 0.08 9.39
CA ILE A 196 -12.74 1.22 8.59
C ILE A 196 -11.83 2.13 9.43
N SER A 197 -12.27 2.51 10.63
CA SER A 197 -11.49 3.37 11.52
C SER A 197 -10.16 2.73 11.95
N LYS A 198 -10.16 1.45 12.33
CA LYS A 198 -8.92 0.72 12.68
C LYS A 198 -7.96 0.60 11.50
N SER A 199 -8.46 0.28 10.31
CA SER A 199 -7.63 0.22 9.11
C SER A 199 -7.04 1.60 8.80
N TYR A 200 -7.83 2.66 8.84
CA TYR A 200 -7.36 4.04 8.65
C TYR A 200 -6.24 4.40 9.63
N SER A 201 -6.44 4.21 10.94
CA SER A 201 -5.41 4.53 11.94
C SER A 201 -4.13 3.69 11.79
N SER A 202 -4.24 2.45 11.33
CA SER A 202 -3.07 1.59 11.09
C SER A 202 -2.30 2.04 9.86
N ILE A 203 -3.00 2.48 8.81
CA ILE A 203 -2.39 3.03 7.60
C ILE A 203 -1.56 4.26 7.95
N ILE A 204 -2.13 5.23 8.67
CA ILE A 204 -1.41 6.46 9.04
C ILE A 204 -0.08 6.11 9.72
N ARG A 205 -0.13 5.28 10.76
CA ARG A 205 1.07 4.89 11.54
C ARG A 205 2.08 4.11 10.72
N LEU A 206 1.63 3.24 9.82
CA LEU A 206 2.53 2.46 8.97
C LEU A 206 3.18 3.35 7.90
N SER A 207 2.41 4.25 7.29
CA SER A 207 2.92 5.23 6.32
C SER A 207 3.98 6.13 6.95
N GLU A 208 3.77 6.63 8.17
CA GLU A 208 4.77 7.42 8.90
C GLU A 208 6.11 6.67 9.03
N LYS A 209 6.06 5.37 9.32
CA LYS A 209 7.26 4.52 9.42
C LYS A 209 7.95 4.27 8.08
N ILE A 210 7.17 4.07 7.02
CA ILE A 210 7.73 3.88 5.68
C ILE A 210 8.35 5.18 5.17
N GLU A 211 7.73 6.32 5.43
CA GLU A 211 8.28 7.64 5.07
C GLU A 211 9.58 7.92 5.84
N GLU A 212 9.62 7.62 7.14
CA GLU A 212 10.82 7.72 7.97
C GLU A 212 11.98 6.90 7.38
N PHE A 213 11.74 5.63 7.05
CA PHE A 213 12.73 4.78 6.39
C PHE A 213 13.18 5.35 5.04
N THR A 214 12.22 5.77 4.21
CA THR A 214 12.48 6.28 2.86
C THR A 214 13.38 7.51 2.89
N ASN A 215 13.05 8.47 3.75
CA ASN A 215 13.80 9.72 3.87
C ASN A 215 15.20 9.52 4.44
N THR A 216 15.38 8.57 5.37
CA THR A 216 16.65 8.36 6.08
C THR A 216 17.59 7.36 5.38
N SER A 217 17.05 6.45 4.58
CA SER A 217 17.81 5.29 4.06
C SER A 217 17.82 5.19 2.54
N LEU A 218 16.86 5.80 1.84
CA LEU A 218 16.73 5.68 0.38
C LEU A 218 17.05 6.97 -0.36
N VAL A 219 16.63 8.11 0.19
CA VAL A 219 16.65 9.41 -0.50
C VAL A 219 17.70 10.37 0.09
N THR A 220 18.39 9.98 1.17
CA THR A 220 19.53 10.73 1.75
C THR A 220 20.69 10.80 0.76
#